data_AF-A0A8D8AQT4-F1
#
_entry.id   AF-A0A8D8AQT4-F1
#
_cell.length_a   1.000
_cell.length_b   1.000
_cell.length_c   1.000
_cell.angle_alpha   90.00
_cell.angle_beta   90.00
_cell.angle_gamma   90.00
#
_symmetry.space_group_name_H-M   'P 1'
#
loop_
_entity.id
_entity.type
_entity.pdbx_description
1 polymer ?
#
loop_
_entity_poly.entity_id
_entity_poly.type
_entity_poly.pdbx_seq_one_letter_code
_entity_poly.pdbx_strand_id
1 'polypeptide(L)'
;PEYVKQGYFSGGAGYVLSREALKRFVEQALQGSKNCTTAFDTEDLEMGRCMESVNVTAGDSRDLLGRKRFLPLEPMFHLTTNPADDPNFWYNYYSFYEPFYGDNCCSDLAISFHYIPGQQMHVMDYLIYGLHPYGVTFRNPPLKSKLSWDEARLVPGPYPVETTTVNATVDLSSTVYVSSEESSSQANI
;
A
#
# COMPACT_ATOMS: atom_id res chain seq x y z
N PRO A 1 1.85 -13.62 21.35
CA PRO A 1 1.77 -15.10 21.28
C PRO A 1 0.69 -15.75 22.18
N GLU A 2 -0.19 -14.96 22.82
CA GLU A 2 -1.14 -15.47 23.82
C GLU A 2 -2.37 -16.20 23.22
N TYR A 3 -2.69 -15.96 21.94
CA TYR A 3 -3.91 -16.51 21.32
C TYR A 3 -3.67 -17.42 20.09
N VAL A 4 -2.56 -17.20 19.38
CA VAL A 4 -2.03 -18.01 18.25
C VAL A 4 -0.52 -18.02 18.38
N LYS A 5 0.13 -19.19 18.27
CA LYS A 5 1.56 -19.32 18.58
C LYS A 5 2.41 -18.51 17.59
N GLN A 6 2.10 -18.59 16.30
CA GLN A 6 2.75 -17.78 15.25
C GLN A 6 2.25 -16.34 15.14
N GLY A 7 1.28 -15.94 15.97
CA GLY A 7 0.54 -14.68 15.79
C GLY A 7 -0.53 -14.78 14.70
N TYR A 8 -1.22 -13.67 14.47
CA TYR A 8 -2.24 -13.51 13.43
C TYR A 8 -2.17 -12.09 12.88
N PHE A 9 -2.71 -11.88 11.67
CA PHE A 9 -2.76 -10.53 11.08
C PHE A 9 -4.11 -9.89 11.41
N SER A 10 -4.11 -8.58 11.65
CA SER A 10 -5.37 -7.85 11.85
C SER A 10 -6.19 -7.83 10.57
N GLY A 11 -7.49 -8.10 10.67
CA GLY A 11 -8.38 -8.19 9.51
C GLY A 11 -8.65 -6.87 8.81
N GLY A 12 -8.52 -5.75 9.53
CA GLY A 12 -8.83 -4.43 8.97
C GLY A 12 -8.01 -4.08 7.73
N ALA A 13 -6.69 -4.32 7.76
CA ALA A 13 -5.84 -4.06 6.60
C ALA A 13 -6.00 -5.11 5.48
N GLY A 14 -6.68 -6.22 5.76
CA GLY A 14 -6.81 -7.37 4.87
C GLY A 14 -5.61 -8.31 4.87
N TYR A 15 -5.75 -9.41 4.13
CA TYR A 15 -4.77 -10.49 4.04
C TYR A 15 -4.38 -10.78 2.60
N VAL A 16 -3.16 -11.27 2.42
CA VAL A 16 -2.73 -11.91 1.17
C VAL A 16 -2.40 -13.36 1.47
N LEU A 17 -3.10 -14.26 0.79
CA LEU A 17 -2.93 -15.70 0.93
C LEU A 17 -2.31 -16.27 -0.34
N SER A 18 -1.34 -17.19 -0.19
CA SER A 18 -0.90 -18.00 -1.32
C SER A 18 -2.04 -18.92 -1.76
N ARG A 19 -1.99 -19.37 -3.02
CA ARG A 19 -2.97 -20.32 -3.57
C ARG A 19 -3.12 -21.56 -2.68
N GLU A 20 -2.00 -22.10 -2.19
CA GLU A 20 -2.01 -23.29 -1.33
C GLU A 20 -2.57 -22.97 0.07
N ALA A 21 -2.26 -21.81 0.64
CA ALA A 21 -2.83 -21.39 1.92
C ALA A 21 -4.36 -21.30 1.85
N LEU A 22 -4.90 -20.65 0.81
CA LEU A 22 -6.34 -20.58 0.59
C LEU A 22 -6.97 -21.95 0.39
N LYS A 23 -6.32 -22.84 -0.39
CA LYS A 23 -6.80 -24.20 -0.60
C LYS A 23 -6.91 -24.98 0.71
N ARG A 24 -5.86 -24.97 1.54
CA ARG A 24 -5.88 -25.65 2.85
C ARG A 24 -6.91 -25.04 3.80
N PHE A 25 -7.05 -23.72 3.79
CA PHE A 25 -8.07 -23.04 4.59
C PHE A 25 -9.47 -23.57 4.25
N VAL A 26 -9.83 -23.59 2.96
CA VAL A 26 -11.16 -24.01 2.52
C VAL A 26 -11.39 -25.53 2.64
N GLU A 27 -10.43 -26.33 2.19
CA GLU A 27 -10.61 -27.79 2.09
C GLU A 27 -10.30 -28.53 3.39
N GLN A 28 -9.51 -27.94 4.31
CA GLN A 28 -9.06 -28.61 5.52
C GLN A 28 -9.48 -27.88 6.79
N ALA A 29 -9.26 -26.56 6.86
CA ALA A 29 -9.56 -25.81 8.09
C ALA A 29 -11.08 -25.72 8.31
N LEU A 30 -11.81 -25.22 7.31
CA LEU A 30 -13.27 -25.03 7.40
C LEU A 30 -14.09 -26.33 7.40
N GLN A 31 -13.54 -27.44 6.87
CA GLN A 31 -14.28 -28.70 6.71
C GLN A 31 -14.19 -29.66 7.90
N GLY A 32 -13.41 -29.35 8.94
CA GLY A 32 -13.31 -30.29 10.07
C GLY A 32 -12.13 -30.13 11.03
N SER A 33 -11.41 -29.01 11.00
CA SER A 33 -10.44 -28.74 12.05
C SER A 33 -11.18 -28.47 13.36
N LYS A 34 -10.99 -29.31 14.39
CA LYS A 34 -11.51 -29.04 15.76
C LYS A 34 -11.03 -27.70 16.33
N ASN A 35 -10.01 -27.10 15.72
CA ASN A 35 -9.36 -25.87 16.14
C ASN A 35 -9.69 -24.68 15.22
N CYS A 36 -10.62 -24.84 14.28
CA CYS A 36 -11.13 -23.78 13.43
C CYS A 36 -12.65 -23.75 13.55
N THR A 37 -13.20 -22.68 14.10
CA THR A 37 -14.66 -22.51 14.23
C THR A 37 -15.07 -21.19 13.61
N THR A 38 -16.20 -21.21 12.91
CA THR A 38 -16.80 -20.03 12.28
C THR A 38 -17.68 -19.21 13.23
N ALA A 39 -17.69 -19.56 14.52
CA ALA A 39 -18.65 -19.05 15.50
C ALA A 39 -18.09 -18.01 16.50
N PHE A 40 -16.85 -17.53 16.34
CA PHE A 40 -16.29 -16.48 17.20
C PHE A 40 -16.46 -15.08 16.62
N ASP A 41 -16.53 -14.08 17.52
CA ASP A 41 -16.72 -12.67 17.17
C ASP A 41 -15.49 -12.00 16.54
N THR A 42 -14.29 -12.57 16.73
CA THR A 42 -13.02 -11.98 16.27
C THR A 42 -12.47 -12.79 15.09
N GLU A 43 -12.92 -12.46 13.88
CA GLU A 43 -12.58 -13.18 12.63
C GLU A 43 -11.08 -13.31 12.41
N ASP A 44 -10.32 -12.25 12.68
CA ASP A 44 -8.89 -12.19 12.37
C ASP A 44 -8.05 -13.10 13.26
N LEU A 45 -8.43 -13.21 14.53
CA LEU A 45 -7.87 -14.18 15.46
C LEU A 45 -8.17 -15.62 15.02
N GLU A 46 -9.42 -15.91 14.64
CA GLU A 46 -9.79 -17.24 14.17
C GLU A 46 -9.13 -17.60 12.85
N MET A 47 -9.01 -16.65 11.91
CA MET A 47 -8.24 -16.80 10.69
C MET A 47 -6.81 -17.27 11.02
N GLY A 48 -6.15 -16.66 11.99
CA GLY A 48 -4.84 -17.08 12.48
C GLY A 48 -4.82 -18.51 13.02
N ARG A 49 -5.78 -18.88 13.88
CA ARG A 49 -5.91 -20.23 14.46
C ARG A 49 -6.16 -21.30 13.39
N CYS A 50 -7.10 -21.03 12.49
CA CYS A 50 -7.45 -21.90 11.38
C CYS A 50 -6.23 -22.18 10.51
N MET A 51 -5.51 -21.13 10.10
CA MET A 51 -4.30 -21.24 9.29
C MET A 51 -3.19 -22.02 10.00
N GLU A 52 -2.95 -21.74 11.28
CA GLU A 52 -1.98 -22.50 12.09
C GLU A 52 -2.36 -23.99 12.20
N SER A 53 -3.65 -24.31 12.34
CA SER A 53 -4.14 -25.69 12.46
C SER A 53 -3.91 -26.55 11.23
N VAL A 54 -3.81 -25.94 10.05
CA VAL A 54 -3.54 -26.61 8.76
C VAL A 54 -2.12 -26.36 8.25
N ASN A 55 -1.22 -25.98 9.18
CA ASN A 55 0.20 -25.78 8.93
C ASN A 55 0.47 -24.76 7.82
N VAL A 56 -0.29 -23.65 7.82
CA VAL A 56 0.00 -22.46 7.01
C VAL A 56 0.76 -21.47 7.88
N THR A 57 1.97 -21.13 7.45
CA THR A 57 2.88 -20.23 8.17
C THR A 57 2.48 -18.75 7.98
N ALA A 58 2.46 -18.00 9.08
CA ALA A 58 2.35 -16.54 9.04
C ALA A 58 3.66 -15.92 8.48
N GLY A 59 3.55 -15.18 7.38
CA GLY A 59 4.71 -14.54 6.73
C GLY A 59 5.05 -13.16 7.31
N ASP A 60 6.32 -12.77 7.29
CA ASP A 60 6.69 -11.39 7.63
C ASP A 60 6.38 -10.46 6.45
N SER A 61 5.38 -9.58 6.63
CA SER A 61 4.95 -8.63 5.61
C SER A 61 5.65 -7.28 5.73
N ARG A 62 6.65 -7.11 6.59
CA ARG A 62 7.41 -5.86 6.69
C ARG A 62 8.34 -5.69 5.49
N ASP A 63 8.83 -4.47 5.29
CA ASP A 63 9.88 -4.18 4.32
C ASP A 63 11.28 -4.44 4.89
N LEU A 64 12.32 -4.14 4.11
CA LEU A 64 13.72 -4.34 4.51
C LEU A 64 14.14 -3.47 5.71
N LEU A 65 13.40 -2.42 6.03
CA LEU A 65 13.62 -1.55 7.18
C LEU A 65 12.77 -1.96 8.39
N GLY A 66 11.98 -3.03 8.27
CA GLY A 66 11.07 -3.49 9.31
C GLY A 66 9.77 -2.68 9.41
N ARG A 67 9.45 -1.84 8.42
CA ARG A 67 8.21 -1.04 8.39
C ARG A 67 7.04 -1.90 7.89
N LYS A 68 5.84 -1.70 8.46
CA LYS A 68 4.65 -2.48 8.09
C LYS A 68 4.14 -2.08 6.69
N ARG A 69 3.61 -3.06 5.94
CA ARG A 69 2.95 -2.85 4.64
C ARG A 69 1.43 -2.99 4.69
N PHE A 70 0.88 -3.71 5.68
CA PHE A 70 -0.54 -3.80 5.95
C PHE A 70 -0.81 -3.08 7.26
N LEU A 71 -1.53 -1.97 7.22
CA LEU A 71 -1.67 -1.05 8.35
C LEU A 71 -3.13 -1.04 8.83
N PRO A 72 -3.40 -1.41 10.10
CA PRO A 72 -4.77 -1.59 10.59
C PRO A 72 -5.49 -0.27 10.95
N LEU A 73 -4.87 0.87 10.67
CA LEU A 73 -5.38 2.23 10.90
C LEU A 73 -5.07 3.11 9.69
N GLU A 74 -5.70 4.28 9.62
CA GLU A 74 -5.51 5.23 8.54
C GLU A 74 -4.08 5.84 8.53
N PRO A 75 -3.59 6.34 7.38
CA PRO A 75 -2.27 6.97 7.28
C PRO A 75 -2.05 8.08 8.31
N MET A 76 -3.08 8.91 8.55
CA MET A 76 -3.01 10.01 9.51
C MET A 76 -2.60 9.52 10.89
N PHE A 77 -3.25 8.46 11.39
CA PHE A 77 -2.91 7.88 12.69
C PHE A 77 -1.44 7.48 12.77
N HIS A 78 -0.92 6.79 11.75
CA HIS A 78 0.46 6.33 11.78
C HIS A 78 1.49 7.47 11.65
N LEU A 79 1.15 8.52 10.89
CA LEU A 79 2.02 9.65 10.63
C LEU A 79 2.04 10.69 11.76
N THR A 80 0.93 10.89 12.47
CA THR A 80 0.80 12.00 13.43
C THR A 80 0.66 11.57 14.88
N THR A 81 0.35 10.31 15.18
CA THR A 81 0.22 9.84 16.56
C THR A 81 1.58 9.74 17.23
N ASN A 82 1.68 10.28 18.44
CA ASN A 82 2.78 9.99 19.35
C ASN A 82 2.33 8.88 20.33
N PRO A 83 3.01 7.72 20.37
CA PRO A 83 2.64 6.63 21.28
C PRO A 83 2.72 7.03 22.77
N ALA A 84 3.44 8.11 23.12
CA ALA A 84 3.45 8.63 24.49
C ALA A 84 2.12 9.26 24.92
N ASP A 85 1.28 9.69 23.98
CA ASP A 85 -0.01 10.33 24.28
C ASP A 85 -1.06 9.31 24.73
N ASP A 86 -1.02 8.10 24.17
CA ASP A 86 -1.81 6.95 24.62
C ASP A 86 -0.97 5.65 24.57
N PRO A 87 -0.14 5.40 25.61
CA PRO A 87 0.73 4.23 25.64
C PRO A 87 -0.05 2.92 25.73
N ASN A 88 -1.31 2.95 26.16
CA ASN A 88 -2.17 1.78 26.33
C ASN A 88 -3.04 1.51 25.10
N PHE A 89 -2.86 2.28 24.02
CA PHE A 89 -3.61 2.08 22.80
C PHE A 89 -3.40 0.64 22.28
N TRP A 90 -4.50 -0.06 21.99
CA TRP A 90 -4.51 -1.50 21.71
C TRP A 90 -3.50 -1.91 20.62
N TYR A 91 -3.27 -1.06 19.63
CA TYR A 91 -2.35 -1.35 18.53
C TYR A 91 -0.90 -1.54 19.01
N ASN A 92 -0.49 -0.87 20.10
CA ASN A 92 0.82 -1.07 20.73
C ASN A 92 0.92 -2.45 21.39
N TYR A 93 -0.18 -2.91 22.01
CA TYR A 93 -0.20 -4.17 22.77
C TYR A 93 -0.36 -5.41 21.87
N TYR A 94 -1.24 -5.34 20.87
CA TYR A 94 -1.55 -6.48 20.00
C TYR A 94 -0.60 -6.64 18.81
N SER A 95 0.27 -5.67 18.57
CA SER A 95 1.26 -5.76 17.49
C SER A 95 2.34 -6.79 17.81
N PHE A 96 2.48 -7.81 16.96
CA PHE A 96 3.53 -8.82 17.10
C PHE A 96 4.95 -8.22 17.00
N TYR A 97 5.12 -7.24 16.10
CA TYR A 97 6.33 -6.42 15.99
C TYR A 97 6.04 -5.00 16.47
N GLU A 98 6.98 -4.41 17.19
CA GLU A 98 6.87 -3.03 17.68
C GLU A 98 6.46 -2.09 16.55
N PRO A 99 5.36 -1.33 16.70
CA PRO A 99 4.91 -0.41 15.68
C PRO A 99 5.82 0.81 15.59
N PHE A 100 6.08 1.26 14.37
CA PHE A 100 6.72 2.56 14.13
C PHE A 100 5.64 3.63 13.92
N TYR A 101 5.99 4.86 14.28
CA TYR A 101 5.16 6.06 14.18
C TYR A 101 5.93 7.21 13.53
N GLY A 102 5.22 8.25 13.09
CA GLY A 102 5.82 9.40 12.41
C GLY A 102 6.23 9.09 10.99
N ASP A 103 7.17 9.86 10.45
CA ASP A 103 7.63 9.72 9.05
C ASP A 103 8.21 8.33 8.73
N ASN A 104 8.68 7.60 9.74
CA ASN A 104 9.22 6.25 9.59
C ASN A 104 8.21 5.13 9.88
N CYS A 105 6.93 5.45 10.11
CA CYS A 105 5.90 4.47 10.47
C CYS A 105 5.71 3.36 9.44
N CYS A 106 5.81 3.77 8.17
CA CYS A 106 5.10 3.14 7.10
C CYS A 106 6.06 2.86 5.96
N SER A 107 5.93 1.68 5.35
CA SER A 107 6.75 1.34 4.20
C SER A 107 6.41 2.23 3.01
N ASP A 108 7.42 2.63 2.23
CA ASP A 108 7.22 3.26 0.93
C ASP A 108 6.57 2.30 -0.08
N LEU A 109 6.51 1.00 0.28
CA LEU A 109 5.84 -0.08 -0.42
C LEU A 109 4.61 -0.57 0.36
N ALA A 110 3.95 0.31 1.11
CA ALA A 110 2.70 -0.01 1.79
C ALA A 110 1.64 -0.52 0.79
N ILE A 111 0.88 -1.53 1.23
CA ILE A 111 -0.10 -2.24 0.41
C ILE A 111 -1.52 -1.79 0.73
N SER A 112 -1.85 -1.62 2.02
CA SER A 112 -3.19 -1.23 2.44
C SER A 112 -3.20 -0.55 3.80
N PHE A 113 -4.22 0.30 3.97
CA PHE A 113 -4.57 0.96 5.21
C PHE A 113 -6.05 0.72 5.50
N HIS A 114 -6.41 0.53 6.76
CA HIS A 114 -7.80 0.38 7.20
C HIS A 114 -8.44 1.73 7.54
N TYR A 115 -9.75 1.71 7.79
CA TYR A 115 -10.55 2.90 8.18
C TYR A 115 -10.52 4.08 7.21
N ILE A 116 -10.16 3.88 5.94
CA ILE A 116 -10.15 4.94 4.92
C ILE A 116 -11.58 5.23 4.45
N PRO A 117 -12.12 6.44 4.69
CA PRO A 117 -13.41 6.83 4.12
C PRO A 117 -13.33 6.91 2.60
N GLY A 118 -14.44 6.62 1.90
CA GLY A 118 -14.46 6.61 0.43
C GLY A 118 -13.94 7.91 -0.21
N GLN A 119 -14.21 9.08 0.39
CA GLN A 119 -13.67 10.36 -0.08
C GLN A 119 -12.13 10.40 0.01
N GLN A 120 -11.55 9.88 1.09
CA GLN A 120 -10.08 9.80 1.21
C GLN A 120 -9.49 8.79 0.24
N MET A 121 -10.20 7.70 -0.10
CA MET A 121 -9.73 6.78 -1.14
C MET A 121 -9.55 7.49 -2.49
N HIS A 122 -10.48 8.38 -2.88
CA HIS A 122 -10.34 9.20 -4.09
C HIS A 122 -9.19 10.21 -3.99
N VAL A 123 -8.99 10.83 -2.82
CA VAL A 123 -7.84 11.72 -2.60
C VAL A 123 -6.54 10.94 -2.73
N MET A 124 -6.43 9.76 -2.12
CA MET A 124 -5.26 8.90 -2.22
C MET A 124 -5.01 8.46 -3.66
N ASP A 125 -6.04 8.03 -4.39
CA ASP A 125 -5.95 7.66 -5.80
C ASP A 125 -5.42 8.82 -6.66
N TYR A 126 -5.96 10.02 -6.47
CA TYR A 126 -5.45 11.22 -7.12
C TYR A 126 -4.01 11.50 -6.74
N LEU A 127 -3.64 11.48 -5.46
CA LEU A 127 -2.27 11.81 -5.02
C LEU A 127 -1.23 10.76 -5.48
N ILE A 128 -1.62 9.49 -5.60
CA ILE A 128 -0.73 8.39 -5.96
C ILE A 128 -0.61 8.26 -7.49
N TYR A 129 -1.73 8.34 -8.21
CA TYR A 129 -1.78 8.02 -9.64
C TYR A 129 -2.08 9.23 -10.55
N GLY A 130 -2.77 10.24 -10.05
CA GLY A 130 -3.20 11.41 -10.84
C GLY A 130 -2.27 12.61 -10.75
N LEU A 131 -1.75 12.90 -9.57
CA LEU A 131 -0.88 14.02 -9.28
C LEU A 131 0.52 13.71 -9.79
N HIS A 132 1.05 14.61 -10.60
CA HIS A 132 2.41 14.55 -11.11
C HIS A 132 3.19 15.71 -10.48
N PRO A 133 3.87 15.49 -9.32
CA PRO A 133 4.63 16.52 -8.66
C PRO A 133 5.73 17.03 -9.58
N TYR A 134 5.87 18.35 -9.66
CA TYR A 134 6.94 18.97 -10.42
C TYR A 134 8.32 18.46 -9.98
N GLY A 135 9.18 18.13 -10.94
CA GLY A 135 10.54 17.65 -10.67
C GLY A 135 10.67 16.16 -10.38
N VAL A 136 9.58 15.38 -10.35
CA VAL A 136 9.63 13.92 -10.22
C VAL A 136 9.37 13.26 -11.56
N THR A 137 10.34 12.49 -12.06
CA THR A 137 10.12 11.59 -13.21
C THR A 137 9.22 10.43 -12.80
N PHE A 138 7.94 10.50 -13.17
CA PHE A 138 6.96 9.44 -12.93
C PHE A 138 7.23 8.22 -13.84
N ARG A 139 7.56 7.07 -13.25
CA ARG A 139 7.53 5.77 -13.93
C ARG A 139 6.22 5.04 -13.61
N ASN A 140 5.09 5.55 -14.09
CA ASN A 140 4.15 4.82 -14.96
C ASN A 140 2.79 5.55 -15.13
N PRO A 141 2.30 5.71 -16.37
CA PRO A 141 0.92 6.15 -16.68
C PRO A 141 -0.11 5.02 -16.44
N PRO A 142 -1.42 5.34 -16.27
CA PRO A 142 -2.46 4.36 -15.95
C PRO A 142 -2.65 3.30 -17.04
N LEU A 143 -3.01 2.09 -16.60
CA LEU A 143 -3.39 0.97 -17.46
C LEU A 143 -4.77 1.22 -18.10
N LYS A 144 -4.94 0.80 -19.36
CA LYS A 144 -6.22 0.90 -20.08
C LYS A 144 -7.34 0.11 -19.42
N SER A 145 -8.58 0.47 -19.75
CA SER A 145 -9.79 -0.24 -19.31
C SER A 145 -9.72 -1.74 -19.60
N LYS A 146 -10.33 -2.53 -18.71
CA LYS A 146 -10.40 -3.99 -18.85
C LYS A 146 -11.24 -4.33 -20.09
N LEU A 147 -10.63 -5.02 -21.04
CA LEU A 147 -11.27 -5.42 -22.30
C LEU A 147 -12.41 -6.41 -22.03
N SER A 148 -13.52 -6.32 -22.76
CA SER A 148 -14.51 -7.40 -22.84
C SER A 148 -13.87 -8.68 -23.40
N TRP A 149 -14.53 -9.82 -23.22
CA TRP A 149 -13.97 -11.11 -23.65
C TRP A 149 -13.62 -11.18 -25.15
N ASP A 150 -14.35 -10.44 -25.98
CA ASP A 150 -14.12 -10.39 -27.43
C ASP A 150 -13.09 -9.29 -27.79
N GLU A 151 -13.10 -8.14 -27.10
CA GLU A 151 -12.07 -7.10 -27.23
C GLU A 151 -10.70 -7.58 -26.74
N ALA A 152 -10.66 -8.49 -25.77
CA ALA A 152 -9.45 -9.13 -25.26
C ALA A 152 -8.84 -10.12 -26.28
N ARG A 153 -9.67 -10.67 -27.19
CA ARG A 153 -9.26 -11.65 -28.21
C ARG A 153 -8.89 -11.00 -29.54
N LEU A 154 -9.41 -9.81 -29.83
CA LEU A 154 -9.14 -9.01 -31.02
C LEU A 154 -8.12 -7.92 -30.66
N VAL A 155 -6.82 -8.19 -30.62
CA VAL A 155 -5.85 -7.14 -30.26
C VAL A 155 -5.73 -6.12 -31.42
N PRO A 156 -6.06 -4.82 -31.22
CA PRO A 156 -5.73 -3.78 -32.18
C PRO A 156 -4.26 -3.38 -31.98
N GLY A 157 -3.60 -2.94 -33.06
CA GLY A 157 -2.18 -2.58 -33.11
C GLY A 157 -1.70 -1.50 -32.10
N PRO A 158 -0.41 -1.11 -32.18
CA PRO A 158 0.32 -0.39 -31.11
C PRO A 158 -0.31 0.96 -30.65
N TYR A 159 -0.21 1.29 -29.33
CA TYR A 159 -0.87 2.40 -28.58
C TYR A 159 -0.47 3.85 -28.99
N PRO A 160 -1.40 4.84 -29.08
CA PRO A 160 -1.07 6.27 -29.21
C PRO A 160 -1.32 7.10 -27.92
N VAL A 161 -0.49 8.13 -27.70
CA VAL A 161 -0.61 9.15 -26.63
C VAL A 161 -1.23 10.41 -27.25
N GLU A 162 -2.39 10.86 -26.79
CA GLU A 162 -2.99 12.11 -27.30
C GLU A 162 -2.45 13.34 -26.57
N THR A 163 -1.98 14.31 -27.35
CA THR A 163 -1.49 15.62 -26.94
C THR A 163 -2.67 16.60 -26.90
N THR A 164 -3.03 17.10 -25.72
CA THR A 164 -3.97 18.22 -25.62
C THR A 164 -3.31 19.47 -26.20
N THR A 165 -3.75 19.90 -27.38
CA THR A 165 -3.31 21.16 -27.98
C THR A 165 -3.91 22.33 -27.20
N VAL A 166 -3.09 23.00 -26.38
CA VAL A 166 -3.40 24.35 -25.90
C VAL A 166 -3.37 25.27 -27.12
N ASN A 167 -4.49 25.90 -27.44
CA ASN A 167 -4.54 26.92 -28.48
C ASN A 167 -3.73 28.13 -28.00
N ALA A 168 -2.45 28.17 -28.38
CA ALA A 168 -1.60 29.33 -28.24
C ALA A 168 -2.09 30.42 -29.20
N THR A 169 -2.67 31.50 -28.67
CA THR A 169 -2.61 32.79 -29.34
C THR A 169 -1.17 33.28 -29.26
N VAL A 170 -0.48 33.23 -30.39
CA VAL A 170 0.88 33.76 -30.54
C VAL A 170 0.81 35.27 -30.49
N ASP A 171 1.28 35.88 -29.39
CA ASP A 171 1.69 37.28 -29.39
C ASP A 171 3.17 37.36 -29.80
N LEU A 172 3.40 37.91 -30.99
CA LEU A 172 4.69 38.02 -31.67
C LEU A 172 5.42 39.29 -31.20
N SER A 173 5.88 39.35 -29.96
CA SER A 173 7.06 40.14 -29.61
C SER A 173 7.55 39.87 -28.19
N SER A 174 8.68 39.18 -28.07
CA SER A 174 9.90 39.70 -27.43
C SER A 174 10.76 38.52 -26.95
N THR A 175 11.78 38.23 -27.75
CA THR A 175 12.94 37.40 -27.40
C THR A 175 13.71 38.09 -26.27
N VAL A 176 13.98 37.37 -25.17
CA VAL A 176 15.07 37.74 -24.25
C VAL A 176 15.87 36.49 -23.94
N TYR A 177 17.08 36.43 -24.51
CA TYR A 177 18.13 35.50 -24.11
C TYR A 177 18.79 36.01 -22.84
N VAL A 178 19.07 35.12 -21.89
CA VAL A 178 20.07 35.35 -20.84
C VAL A 178 20.97 34.12 -20.75
N SER A 179 22.19 34.25 -21.29
CA SER A 179 23.38 33.45 -20.96
C SER A 179 24.04 34.07 -19.72
N SER A 180 24.47 33.28 -18.73
CA SER A 180 25.83 32.79 -18.41
C SER A 180 25.96 33.01 -16.89
N GLU A 181 26.71 32.29 -16.05
CA GLU A 181 28.03 31.67 -16.19
C GLU A 181 28.25 30.78 -14.94
N GLU A 182 28.89 29.61 -15.10
CA GLU A 182 29.49 28.87 -13.99
C GLU A 182 30.78 29.58 -13.56
N SER A 183 30.88 29.92 -12.28
CA SER A 183 32.13 30.37 -11.65
C SER A 183 32.67 29.26 -10.78
N SER A 184 33.66 28.55 -11.31
CA SER A 184 34.61 27.76 -10.54
C SER A 184 35.60 28.70 -9.86
N SER A 185 35.74 28.63 -8.54
CA SER A 185 36.93 29.12 -7.85
C SER A 185 37.52 28.01 -6.98
N GLN A 186 38.58 27.39 -7.50
CA GLN A 186 39.62 26.80 -6.67
C GLN A 186 40.38 27.93 -5.97
N ALA A 187 40.72 27.73 -4.70
CA ALA A 187 41.85 28.40 -4.06
C ALA A 187 42.57 27.35 -3.19
N ASN A 188 43.81 27.04 -3.59
CA ASN A 188 44.82 26.41 -2.75
C ASN A 188 45.42 27.48 -1.81
N ILE A 189 45.55 27.18 -0.53
CA ILE A 189 46.78 26.98 0.27
C ILE A 189 46.36 26.29 1.57
#